data_AF-A0A3C0UMZ7-F1
#
_entry.id   AF-A0A3C0UMZ7-F1
#
_cell.length_a   1.000
_cell.length_b   1.000
_cell.length_c   1.000
_cell.angle_alpha   90.00
_cell.angle_beta   90.00
_cell.angle_gamma   90.00
#
_symmetry.space_group_name_H-M   'P 1'
#
loop_
_entity.id
_entity.type
_entity.pdbx_description
1 polymer ?
#
loop_
_entity_poly.entity_id
_entity_poly.type
_entity_poly.pdbx_seq_one_letter_code
_entity_poly.pdbx_strand_id
1 'polypeptide(L)'
;PVVQSDCHTDLDRAYFYTFFEREYRQDYQQTGLPLEKLLANMGLAEGPMFTLGGLLLFGQKPERYRPAFHIKAVSFYGNDITDTRYISSINIEGKLEIQFRGAMNFLKTQLNYIQNGKNFNSTGDLEIPEMALEEAVQNALFHRDYTKNVAIRLLIFKDWVEIISPGKLPNHLTVERIKNGNSVIRNNVLVSFGGKVIPYRGLGSGVRRILALHPATDFLNDVEGEQFIVKMYRAIQNKA
;
A
#
# COMPACT_ATOMS: atom_id res chain seq x y z
N PRO A 1 -13.12 -10.18 -8.36
CA PRO A 1 -14.54 -9.95 -8.72
C PRO A 1 -14.63 -8.86 -9.80
N VAL A 2 -15.64 -8.93 -10.67
CA VAL A 2 -15.97 -7.86 -11.63
C VAL A 2 -16.57 -6.65 -10.91
N VAL A 3 -16.25 -5.46 -11.38
CA VAL A 3 -16.79 -4.19 -10.91
C VAL A 3 -17.58 -3.56 -12.06
N GLN A 4 -18.67 -2.85 -11.77
CA GLN A 4 -19.45 -2.12 -12.76
C GLN A 4 -18.71 -0.85 -13.22
N SER A 5 -17.55 -1.04 -13.84
CA SER A 5 -16.67 0.00 -14.39
C SER A 5 -16.20 -0.44 -15.77
N ASP A 6 -16.45 0.39 -16.77
CA ASP A 6 -16.19 0.08 -18.17
C ASP A 6 -14.72 0.37 -18.51
N CYS A 7 -13.99 -0.64 -19.00
CA CYS A 7 -12.57 -0.50 -19.29
C CYS A 7 -12.28 0.41 -20.49
N HIS A 8 -13.24 0.71 -21.35
CA HIS A 8 -13.06 1.67 -22.44
C HIS A 8 -13.08 3.11 -21.94
N THR A 9 -13.88 3.42 -20.92
CA THR A 9 -14.02 4.79 -20.40
C THR A 9 -13.14 5.05 -19.20
N ASP A 10 -12.96 4.06 -18.32
CA ASP A 10 -12.34 4.27 -17.01
C ASP A 10 -10.86 3.89 -16.95
N LEU A 11 -10.32 3.26 -18.00
CA LEU A 11 -8.90 2.92 -18.08
C LEU A 11 -8.04 4.17 -18.17
N ASP A 12 -7.01 4.25 -17.35
CA ASP A 12 -5.92 5.21 -17.52
C ASP A 12 -5.02 4.71 -18.67
N ARG A 13 -5.42 5.08 -19.89
CA ARG A 13 -4.82 4.58 -21.13
C ARG A 13 -3.34 4.92 -21.22
N ALA A 14 -2.97 6.16 -20.92
CA ALA A 14 -1.57 6.59 -20.97
C ALA A 14 -0.73 5.76 -20.01
N TYR A 15 -1.18 5.62 -18.76
CA TYR A 15 -0.48 4.82 -17.76
C TYR A 15 -0.39 3.33 -18.15
N PHE A 16 -1.49 2.73 -18.63
CA PHE A 16 -1.51 1.34 -19.06
C PHE A 16 -0.62 1.09 -20.28
N TYR A 17 -0.57 1.99 -21.25
CA TYR A 17 0.27 1.82 -22.44
C TYR A 17 1.76 1.91 -22.09
N THR A 18 2.15 2.91 -21.28
CA THR A 18 3.53 2.99 -20.78
C THR A 18 3.92 1.76 -19.95
N PHE A 19 3.00 1.28 -19.10
CA PHE A 19 3.20 0.04 -18.38
C PHE A 19 3.39 -1.15 -19.34
N PHE A 20 2.52 -1.30 -20.32
CA PHE A 20 2.52 -2.43 -21.24
C PHE A 20 3.80 -2.47 -22.08
N GLU A 21 4.19 -1.33 -22.65
CA GLU A 21 5.41 -1.20 -23.44
C GLU A 21 6.65 -1.53 -22.61
N ARG A 22 6.74 -1.03 -21.37
CA ARG A 22 7.87 -1.31 -20.49
C ARG A 22 7.96 -2.80 -20.13
N GLU A 23 6.84 -3.43 -19.79
CA GLU A 23 6.82 -4.81 -19.28
C GLU A 23 6.88 -5.88 -20.37
N TYR A 24 6.30 -5.60 -21.54
CA TYR A 24 6.22 -6.55 -22.65
C TYR A 24 7.12 -6.19 -23.83
N ARG A 25 7.82 -5.05 -23.77
CA ARG A 25 8.76 -4.57 -24.80
C ARG A 25 8.15 -4.45 -26.20
N GLN A 26 6.86 -4.12 -26.25
CA GLN A 26 6.11 -3.92 -27.49
C GLN A 26 4.91 -3.01 -27.24
N ASP A 27 4.44 -2.31 -28.29
CA ASP A 27 3.19 -1.56 -28.22
C ASP A 27 1.99 -2.54 -28.17
N TYR A 28 0.97 -2.23 -27.38
CA TYR A 28 -0.22 -3.08 -27.26
C TYR A 28 -0.95 -3.25 -28.61
N GLN A 29 -0.90 -2.27 -29.52
CA GLN A 29 -1.48 -2.34 -30.86
C GLN A 29 -0.82 -3.44 -31.71
N GLN A 30 0.45 -3.75 -31.48
CA GLN A 30 1.17 -4.81 -32.19
C GLN A 30 0.64 -6.20 -31.83
N THR A 31 -0.11 -6.33 -30.73
CA THR A 31 -0.78 -7.60 -30.39
C THR A 31 -1.93 -7.95 -31.34
N GLY A 32 -2.50 -6.96 -32.05
CA GLY A 32 -3.68 -7.13 -32.90
C GLY A 32 -4.96 -7.50 -32.14
N LEU A 33 -4.93 -7.49 -30.80
CA LEU A 33 -6.08 -7.85 -29.97
C LEU A 33 -6.93 -6.61 -29.63
N PRO A 34 -8.27 -6.75 -29.58
CA PRO A 34 -9.12 -5.76 -28.93
C PRO A 34 -8.69 -5.54 -27.47
N LEU A 35 -8.82 -4.31 -26.98
CA LEU A 35 -8.37 -3.91 -25.65
C LEU A 35 -8.98 -4.78 -24.55
N GLU A 36 -10.27 -5.04 -24.62
CA GLU A 36 -11.02 -5.87 -23.69
C GLU A 36 -10.49 -7.32 -23.66
N LYS A 37 -10.10 -7.86 -24.82
CA LYS A 37 -9.52 -9.20 -24.92
C LYS A 37 -8.12 -9.24 -24.32
N LEU A 38 -7.32 -8.21 -24.56
CA LEU A 38 -5.99 -8.05 -23.96
C LEU A 38 -6.09 -7.96 -22.43
N LEU A 39 -6.96 -7.10 -21.92
CA LEU A 39 -7.19 -6.95 -20.48
C LEU A 39 -7.75 -8.23 -19.86
N ALA A 40 -8.64 -8.94 -20.55
CA ALA A 40 -9.15 -10.23 -20.09
C ALA A 40 -8.07 -11.31 -20.02
N ASN A 41 -7.18 -11.38 -21.03
CA ASN A 41 -6.03 -12.30 -21.01
C ASN A 41 -5.08 -12.00 -19.84
N MET A 42 -5.02 -10.75 -19.39
CA MET A 42 -4.25 -10.31 -18.21
C MET A 42 -5.01 -10.51 -16.88
N GLY A 43 -6.27 -10.97 -16.91
CA GLY A 43 -7.12 -11.06 -15.72
C GLY A 43 -7.56 -9.71 -15.15
N LEU A 44 -7.46 -8.64 -15.94
CA LEU A 44 -7.80 -7.27 -15.54
C LEU A 44 -9.24 -6.92 -15.88
N ALA A 45 -9.88 -7.59 -16.84
CA ALA A 45 -11.27 -7.36 -17.23
C ALA A 45 -12.02 -8.67 -17.51
N GLU A 46 -13.35 -8.64 -17.47
CA GLU A 46 -14.24 -9.68 -17.99
C GLU A 46 -15.24 -9.02 -18.94
N GLY A 47 -15.09 -9.28 -20.24
CA GLY A 47 -15.79 -8.50 -21.27
C GLY A 47 -15.39 -7.01 -21.18
N PRO A 48 -16.34 -6.07 -21.29
CA PRO A 48 -16.04 -4.63 -21.20
C PRO A 48 -15.83 -4.13 -19.76
N MET A 49 -16.01 -5.00 -18.75
CA MET A 49 -16.00 -4.57 -17.35
C MET A 49 -14.68 -4.90 -16.67
N PHE A 50 -14.14 -3.96 -15.90
CA PHE A 50 -12.96 -4.21 -15.08
C PHE A 50 -13.23 -5.28 -14.02
N THR A 51 -12.24 -6.15 -13.80
CA THR A 51 -12.08 -6.78 -12.49
C THR A 51 -11.65 -5.73 -11.47
N LEU A 52 -11.88 -6.00 -10.19
CA LEU A 52 -11.40 -5.13 -9.12
C LEU A 52 -9.88 -4.91 -9.18
N GLY A 53 -9.11 -5.94 -9.54
CA GLY A 53 -7.67 -5.82 -9.72
C GLY A 53 -7.33 -4.86 -10.87
N GLY A 54 -8.01 -5.01 -12.02
CA GLY A 54 -7.86 -4.10 -13.16
C GLY A 54 -8.17 -2.66 -12.83
N LEU A 55 -9.31 -2.42 -12.16
CA LEU A 55 -9.70 -1.08 -11.72
C LEU A 55 -8.65 -0.48 -10.77
N LEU A 56 -8.20 -1.23 -9.76
CA LEU A 56 -7.25 -0.73 -8.76
C LEU A 56 -5.84 -0.51 -9.32
N LEU A 57 -5.44 -1.25 -10.36
CA LEU A 57 -4.11 -1.12 -10.95
C LEU A 57 -4.07 -0.05 -12.04
N PHE A 58 -5.12 0.07 -12.84
CA PHE A 58 -5.09 0.85 -14.09
C PHE A 58 -6.31 1.77 -14.28
N GLY A 59 -7.26 1.82 -13.35
CA GLY A 59 -8.37 2.76 -13.42
C GLY A 59 -7.95 4.21 -13.14
N GLN A 60 -8.57 5.17 -13.83
CA GLN A 60 -8.32 6.60 -13.61
C GLN A 60 -8.86 7.07 -12.26
N LYS A 61 -10.08 6.63 -11.90
CA LYS A 61 -10.80 7.05 -10.67
C LYS A 61 -11.48 5.87 -9.96
N PRO A 62 -10.71 4.92 -9.38
CA PRO A 62 -11.26 3.74 -8.69
C PRO A 62 -12.26 4.09 -7.58
N GLU A 63 -12.05 5.22 -6.91
CA GLU A 63 -12.89 5.74 -5.82
C GLU A 63 -14.35 5.98 -6.23
N ARG A 64 -14.63 6.24 -7.52
CA ARG A 64 -16.00 6.36 -8.03
C ARG A 64 -16.80 5.07 -7.81
N TYR A 65 -16.14 3.93 -7.93
CA TYR A 65 -16.76 2.60 -7.82
C TYR A 65 -16.51 1.95 -6.47
N ARG A 66 -15.41 2.32 -5.80
CA ARG A 66 -15.01 1.79 -4.50
C ARG A 66 -14.53 2.94 -3.58
N PRO A 67 -15.47 3.73 -3.04
CA PRO A 67 -15.13 4.93 -2.26
C PRO A 67 -14.27 4.65 -1.03
N ALA A 68 -14.38 3.47 -0.43
CA ALA A 68 -13.61 3.10 0.75
C ALA A 68 -12.22 2.52 0.44
N PHE A 69 -11.84 2.34 -0.83
CA PHE A 69 -10.59 1.65 -1.19
C PHE A 69 -9.47 2.67 -1.39
N HIS A 70 -9.23 3.45 -0.34
CA HIS A 70 -8.19 4.48 -0.26
C HIS A 70 -7.40 4.32 1.05
N ILE A 71 -6.37 5.15 1.22
CA ILE A 71 -5.66 5.31 2.49
C ILE A 71 -6.12 6.61 3.14
N LYS A 72 -6.65 6.53 4.36
CA LYS A 72 -6.93 7.70 5.19
C LYS A 72 -5.71 7.96 6.07
N ALA A 73 -5.00 9.05 5.80
CA ALA A 73 -3.75 9.39 6.45
C ALA A 73 -3.94 10.60 7.39
N VAL A 74 -3.54 10.46 8.65
CA VAL A 74 -3.65 11.53 9.66
C VAL A 74 -2.40 11.58 10.52
N SER A 75 -1.94 12.79 10.81
CA SER A 75 -0.81 13.08 11.70
C SER A 75 -1.31 13.88 12.89
N PHE A 76 -1.04 13.42 14.11
CA PHE A 76 -1.54 13.98 15.37
C PHE A 76 -0.42 14.65 16.16
N TYR A 77 -0.77 15.63 17.00
CA TYR A 77 0.18 16.24 17.94
C TYR A 77 0.55 15.32 19.10
N GLY A 78 -0.38 14.45 19.50
CA GLY A 78 -0.26 13.55 20.65
C GLY A 78 -0.45 12.09 20.25
N ASN A 79 -0.84 11.29 21.23
CA ASN A 79 -1.10 9.85 21.11
C ASN A 79 -2.59 9.51 21.20
N ASP A 80 -3.46 10.52 21.23
CA ASP A 80 -4.90 10.36 21.38
C ASP A 80 -5.59 10.51 20.01
N ILE A 81 -6.22 9.42 19.55
CA ILE A 81 -6.97 9.40 18.30
C ILE A 81 -8.25 10.24 18.37
N THR A 82 -8.72 10.58 19.58
CA THR A 82 -9.91 11.41 19.80
C THR A 82 -9.60 12.91 19.79
N ASP A 83 -8.33 13.31 19.72
CA ASP A 83 -7.97 14.73 19.56
C ASP A 83 -8.58 15.26 18.26
N THR A 84 -9.32 16.37 18.39
CA THR A 84 -9.97 17.03 17.26
C THR A 84 -8.99 17.87 16.44
N ARG A 85 -7.75 18.05 16.93
CA ARG A 85 -6.68 18.75 16.23
C ARG A 85 -5.73 17.75 15.59
N TYR A 86 -5.37 18.01 14.34
CA TYR A 86 -4.36 17.26 13.60
C TYR A 86 -3.32 18.22 13.00
N ILE A 87 -2.13 17.68 12.72
CA ILE A 87 -1.06 18.37 11.99
C ILE A 87 -1.38 18.35 10.48
N SER A 88 -1.75 17.17 9.97
CA SER A 88 -2.12 16.97 8.58
C SER A 88 -3.12 15.81 8.44
N SER A 89 -4.05 15.91 7.50
CA SER A 89 -5.08 14.91 7.25
C SER A 89 -5.43 14.88 5.77
N ILE A 90 -5.38 13.71 5.15
CA ILE A 90 -5.62 13.52 3.71
C ILE A 90 -6.19 12.13 3.43
N ASN A 91 -7.16 12.05 2.51
CA ASN A 91 -7.53 10.80 1.85
C ASN A 91 -6.68 10.64 0.59
N ILE A 92 -5.93 9.56 0.50
CA ILE A 92 -5.08 9.23 -0.64
C ILE A 92 -5.85 8.25 -1.52
N GLU A 93 -6.50 8.79 -2.54
CA GLU A 93 -7.36 8.07 -3.48
C GLU A 93 -6.61 7.71 -4.78
N GLY A 94 -7.29 7.05 -5.72
CA GLY A 94 -6.71 6.64 -7.00
C GLY A 94 -6.24 5.19 -7.05
N LYS A 95 -5.52 4.86 -8.14
CA LYS A 95 -4.92 3.53 -8.37
C LYS A 95 -3.78 3.21 -7.39
N LEU A 96 -3.40 1.94 -7.33
CA LEU A 96 -2.45 1.39 -6.35
C LEU A 96 -1.11 2.15 -6.28
N GLU A 97 -0.57 2.54 -7.44
CA GLU A 97 0.68 3.32 -7.53
C GLU A 97 0.54 4.71 -6.91
N ILE A 98 -0.59 5.38 -7.13
CA ILE A 98 -0.89 6.69 -6.54
C ILE A 98 -1.04 6.56 -5.03
N GLN A 99 -1.75 5.53 -4.55
CA GLN A 99 -1.91 5.30 -3.12
C GLN A 99 -0.57 5.02 -2.42
N PHE A 100 0.27 4.17 -3.01
CA PHE A 100 1.60 3.89 -2.48
C PHE A 100 2.46 5.16 -2.40
N ARG A 101 2.57 5.91 -3.50
CA ARG A 101 3.37 7.13 -3.52
C ARG A 101 2.83 8.21 -2.60
N GLY A 102 1.50 8.38 -2.55
CA GLY A 102 0.86 9.33 -1.65
C GLY A 102 1.13 8.99 -0.19
N ALA A 103 1.08 7.72 0.19
CA ALA A 103 1.39 7.28 1.55
C ALA A 103 2.85 7.50 1.90
N MET A 104 3.77 7.15 1.00
CA MET A 104 5.20 7.40 1.20
C MET A 104 5.51 8.90 1.30
N ASN A 105 4.90 9.74 0.47
CA ASN A 105 5.05 11.19 0.55
C ASN A 105 4.48 11.75 1.87
N PHE A 106 3.32 11.27 2.31
CA PHE A 106 2.77 11.67 3.60
C PHE A 106 3.73 11.30 4.74
N LEU A 107 4.23 10.06 4.78
CA LEU A 107 5.22 9.64 5.78
C LEU A 107 6.49 10.50 5.74
N LYS A 108 7.07 10.70 4.55
CA LYS A 108 8.31 11.49 4.38
C LYS A 108 8.18 12.97 4.77
N THR A 109 6.96 13.52 4.71
CA THR A 109 6.71 14.92 5.06
C THR A 109 6.30 15.11 6.53
N GLN A 110 5.77 14.07 7.17
CA GLN A 110 5.29 14.12 8.55
C GLN A 110 6.27 13.52 9.57
N LEU A 111 7.22 12.69 9.14
CA LEU A 111 8.25 12.10 10.00
C LEU A 111 9.50 12.96 10.08
N ASN A 112 10.20 12.88 11.21
CA ASN A 112 11.42 13.62 11.42
C ASN A 112 12.59 13.01 10.64
N TYR A 113 13.57 13.85 10.28
CA TYR A 113 14.87 13.42 9.79
C TYR A 113 15.91 13.58 10.90
N ILE A 114 16.64 12.51 11.19
CA ILE A 114 17.69 12.42 12.18
C ILE A 114 19.05 12.44 11.46
N GLN A 115 19.98 13.24 11.93
CA GLN A 115 21.25 13.47 11.24
C GLN A 115 22.18 12.24 11.23
N ASN A 116 22.08 11.34 12.22
CA ASN A 116 22.77 10.05 12.26
C ASN A 116 24.28 10.13 11.94
N GLY A 117 24.99 11.10 12.55
CA GLY A 117 26.42 11.30 12.36
C GLY A 117 26.83 11.87 10.99
N LYS A 118 25.89 12.20 10.11
CA LYS A 118 26.18 12.87 8.84
C LYS A 118 26.45 14.37 9.06
N ASN A 119 27.15 15.00 8.11
CA ASN A 119 27.50 16.42 8.23
C ASN A 119 26.27 17.34 8.07
N PHE A 120 26.42 18.62 8.43
CA PHE A 120 25.35 19.63 8.32
C PHE A 120 24.81 19.81 6.89
N ASN A 121 25.63 19.51 5.88
CA ASN A 121 25.29 19.69 4.47
C ASN A 121 24.56 18.47 3.86
N SER A 122 24.21 17.47 4.66
CA SER A 122 23.55 16.26 4.20
C SER A 122 22.14 16.15 4.76
N THR A 123 21.21 15.68 3.94
CA THR A 123 19.88 15.31 4.42
C THR A 123 20.03 14.16 5.41
N GLY A 124 19.43 14.32 6.60
CA GLY A 124 19.36 13.26 7.60
C GLY A 124 18.66 12.00 7.08
N ASP A 125 18.66 10.94 7.89
CA ASP A 125 17.86 9.74 7.66
C ASP A 125 16.47 9.92 8.29
N LEU A 126 15.43 9.32 7.72
CA LEU A 126 14.12 9.29 8.39
C LEU A 126 14.23 8.59 9.76
N GLU A 127 13.49 9.09 10.74
CA GLU A 127 13.43 8.51 12.10
C GLU A 127 12.95 7.05 12.12
N ILE A 128 12.21 6.64 11.09
CA ILE A 128 11.89 5.25 10.80
C ILE A 128 12.48 4.95 9.40
N PRO A 129 13.28 3.88 9.23
CA PRO A 129 13.91 3.57 7.95
C PRO A 129 12.91 3.51 6.80
N GLU A 130 13.20 4.22 5.71
CA GLU A 130 12.32 4.33 4.54
C GLU A 130 11.89 2.95 4.01
N MET A 131 12.83 2.02 3.87
CA MET A 131 12.54 0.66 3.41
C MET A 131 11.58 -0.10 4.33
N ALA A 132 11.59 0.16 5.64
CA ALA A 132 10.64 -0.47 6.56
C ALA A 132 9.22 0.10 6.38
N LEU A 133 9.12 1.42 6.16
CA LEU A 133 7.87 2.09 5.82
C LEU A 133 7.31 1.60 4.48
N GLU A 134 8.16 1.47 3.46
CA GLU A 134 7.77 0.94 2.15
C GLU A 134 7.16 -0.46 2.26
N GLU A 135 7.83 -1.37 2.96
CA GLU A 135 7.33 -2.74 3.18
C GLU A 135 6.00 -2.74 3.95
N ALA A 136 5.84 -1.86 4.95
CA ALA A 136 4.60 -1.76 5.72
C ALA A 136 3.42 -1.25 4.86
N VAL A 137 3.64 -0.23 4.03
CA VAL A 137 2.63 0.29 3.09
C VAL A 137 2.31 -0.72 2.00
N GLN A 138 3.33 -1.38 1.41
CA GLN A 138 3.14 -2.44 0.42
C GLN A 138 2.29 -3.58 1.00
N ASN A 139 2.61 -4.03 2.21
CA ASN A 139 1.84 -5.10 2.86
C ASN A 139 0.39 -4.67 3.10
N ALA A 140 0.17 -3.43 3.55
CA ALA A 140 -1.17 -2.91 3.78
C ALA A 140 -2.00 -2.87 2.48
N LEU A 141 -1.40 -2.54 1.34
CA LEU A 141 -2.05 -2.50 0.03
C LEU A 141 -2.28 -3.89 -0.56
N PHE A 142 -1.26 -4.76 -0.61
CA PHE A 142 -1.38 -6.07 -1.26
C PHE A 142 -2.15 -7.11 -0.45
N HIS A 143 -2.08 -7.04 0.87
CA HIS A 143 -2.73 -8.00 1.75
C HIS A 143 -4.06 -7.48 2.33
N ARG A 144 -4.50 -6.27 1.94
CA ARG A 144 -5.85 -5.78 2.28
C ARG A 144 -6.92 -6.79 1.91
N ASP A 145 -7.88 -6.97 2.82
CA ASP A 145 -9.12 -7.66 2.51
C ASP A 145 -10.06 -6.74 1.71
N TYR A 146 -10.03 -6.93 0.39
CA TYR A 146 -10.85 -6.17 -0.54
C TYR A 146 -12.33 -6.56 -0.56
N THR A 147 -12.76 -7.51 0.28
CA THR A 147 -14.19 -7.74 0.53
C THR A 147 -14.77 -6.74 1.52
N LYS A 148 -13.92 -6.07 2.32
CA LYS A 148 -14.34 -5.10 3.34
C LYS A 148 -14.39 -3.69 2.78
N ASN A 149 -15.49 -2.99 3.05
CA ASN A 149 -15.71 -1.62 2.59
C ASN A 149 -15.20 -0.58 3.61
N VAL A 150 -13.90 -0.61 3.92
CA VAL A 150 -13.26 0.29 4.89
C VAL A 150 -11.85 0.67 4.44
N ALA A 151 -11.44 1.91 4.65
CA ALA A 151 -10.12 2.40 4.22
C ALA A 151 -8.97 1.76 5.01
N ILE A 152 -7.79 1.71 4.40
CA ILE A 152 -6.55 1.57 5.17
C ILE A 152 -6.39 2.85 5.98
N ARG A 153 -5.97 2.75 7.24
CA ARG A 153 -5.66 3.92 8.06
C ARG A 153 -4.15 4.01 8.26
N LEU A 154 -3.58 5.16 7.97
CA LEU A 154 -2.18 5.48 8.22
C LEU A 154 -2.16 6.62 9.24
N LEU A 155 -1.82 6.30 10.48
CA LEU A 155 -1.93 7.22 11.60
C LEU A 155 -0.53 7.47 12.18
N ILE A 156 -0.12 8.73 12.23
CA ILE A 156 1.15 9.16 12.80
C ILE A 156 0.85 9.84 14.12
N PHE A 157 1.26 9.22 15.21
CA PHE A 157 1.16 9.75 16.56
C PHE A 157 2.49 10.32 17.02
N LYS A 158 2.48 10.96 18.18
CA LYS A 158 3.71 11.50 18.79
C LYS A 158 4.76 10.41 19.03
N ASP A 159 4.37 9.21 19.44
CA ASP A 159 5.34 8.18 19.83
C ASP A 159 5.44 6.99 18.85
N TRP A 160 4.53 6.88 17.87
CA TRP A 160 4.56 5.80 16.87
C TRP A 160 3.86 6.16 15.57
N VAL A 161 4.14 5.37 14.54
CA VAL A 161 3.32 5.29 13.32
C VAL A 161 2.57 3.98 13.33
N GLU A 162 1.28 3.99 12.99
CA GLU A 162 0.51 2.77 12.79
C GLU A 162 -0.18 2.73 11.42
N ILE A 163 -0.09 1.57 10.78
CA ILE A 163 -0.79 1.27 9.52
C ILE A 163 -1.76 0.15 9.79
N ILE A 164 -3.05 0.45 9.68
CA ILE A 164 -4.16 -0.46 9.95
C ILE A 164 -4.75 -0.90 8.62
N SER A 165 -4.52 -2.16 8.24
CA SER A 165 -5.07 -2.76 7.04
C SER A 165 -6.35 -3.53 7.34
N PRO A 166 -7.41 -3.38 6.51
CA PRO A 166 -8.63 -4.17 6.63
C PRO A 166 -8.37 -5.67 6.45
N GLY A 167 -8.95 -6.48 7.32
CA GLY A 167 -8.85 -7.93 7.34
C GLY A 167 -7.79 -8.44 8.32
N LYS A 168 -8.17 -9.49 9.07
CA LYS A 168 -7.23 -10.32 9.86
C LYS A 168 -6.31 -11.15 8.96
N LEU A 169 -5.27 -11.75 9.52
CA LEU A 169 -4.42 -12.73 8.81
C LEU A 169 -5.28 -13.88 8.26
N PRO A 170 -5.09 -14.30 6.99
CA PRO A 170 -5.89 -15.35 6.37
C PRO A 170 -5.51 -16.73 6.90
N ASN A 171 -6.46 -17.66 6.84
CA ASN A 171 -6.27 -19.08 7.15
C ASN A 171 -5.67 -19.30 8.55
N HIS A 172 -4.67 -20.17 8.68
CA HIS A 172 -3.96 -20.47 9.93
C HIS A 172 -2.69 -19.63 10.12
N LEU A 173 -2.59 -18.48 9.45
CA LEU A 173 -1.43 -17.62 9.53
C LEU A 173 -1.46 -16.84 10.85
N THR A 174 -0.35 -16.87 11.58
CA THR A 174 -0.19 -16.16 12.86
C THR A 174 0.88 -15.08 12.72
N VAL A 175 0.92 -14.13 13.67
CA VAL A 175 1.98 -13.11 13.75
C VAL A 175 3.37 -13.77 13.79
N GLU A 176 3.53 -14.83 14.57
CA GLU A 176 4.80 -15.57 14.64
C GLU A 176 5.19 -16.16 13.27
N ARG A 177 4.25 -16.76 12.54
CA ARG A 177 4.51 -17.36 11.23
C ARG A 177 4.93 -16.33 10.18
N ILE A 178 4.30 -15.14 10.16
CA ILE A 178 4.73 -14.09 9.23
C ILE A 178 6.10 -13.52 9.60
N LYS A 179 6.44 -13.46 10.90
CA LYS A 179 7.79 -13.09 11.36
C LYS A 179 8.83 -14.11 10.90
N ASN A 180 8.46 -15.39 10.79
CA ASN A 180 9.30 -16.44 10.22
C ASN A 180 9.33 -16.47 8.67
N GLY A 181 8.61 -15.55 8.01
CA GLY A 181 8.61 -15.40 6.55
C GLY A 181 7.49 -16.14 5.82
N ASN A 182 6.53 -16.73 6.53
CA ASN A 182 5.37 -17.34 5.90
C ASN A 182 4.47 -16.24 5.33
N SER A 183 3.99 -16.44 4.10
CA SER A 183 3.07 -15.52 3.45
C SER A 183 1.95 -16.29 2.75
N VAL A 184 0.77 -15.68 2.71
CA VAL A 184 -0.39 -16.17 1.97
C VAL A 184 -0.85 -15.03 1.07
N ILE A 185 -0.89 -15.31 -0.23
CA ILE A 185 -1.36 -14.33 -1.22
C ILE A 185 -2.89 -14.28 -1.17
N ARG A 186 -3.43 -13.09 -0.87
CA ARG A 186 -4.87 -12.82 -0.87
C ARG A 186 -5.36 -12.29 -2.21
N ASN A 187 -4.55 -11.43 -2.85
CA ASN A 187 -4.93 -10.69 -4.04
C ASN A 187 -3.98 -11.02 -5.20
N ASN A 188 -4.21 -12.17 -5.86
CA ASN A 188 -3.30 -12.69 -6.89
C ASN A 188 -3.02 -11.69 -8.03
N VAL A 189 -4.06 -11.05 -8.57
CA VAL A 189 -3.89 -10.04 -9.64
C VAL A 189 -3.03 -8.87 -9.15
N LEU A 190 -3.32 -8.34 -7.97
CA LEU A 190 -2.53 -7.23 -7.43
C LEU A 190 -1.08 -7.63 -7.19
N VAL A 191 -0.80 -8.84 -6.73
CA VAL A 191 0.58 -9.33 -6.52
C VAL A 191 1.31 -9.56 -7.86
N SER A 192 0.64 -10.16 -8.86
CA SER A 192 1.23 -10.45 -10.18
C SER A 192 1.66 -9.19 -10.94
N PHE A 193 0.91 -8.10 -10.78
CA PHE A 193 1.21 -6.80 -11.40
C PHE A 193 1.90 -5.83 -10.43
N GLY A 194 1.81 -6.08 -9.13
CA GLY A 194 2.24 -5.20 -8.04
C GLY A 194 3.70 -4.84 -8.11
N GLY A 195 4.57 -5.85 -8.26
CA GLY A 195 6.02 -5.64 -8.39
C GLY A 195 6.44 -4.90 -9.67
N LYS A 196 5.51 -4.73 -10.60
CA LYS A 196 5.72 -3.96 -11.83
C LYS A 196 5.24 -2.51 -11.67
N VAL A 197 4.22 -2.25 -10.85
CA VAL A 197 3.68 -0.89 -10.67
C VAL A 197 4.28 -0.15 -9.47
N ILE A 198 4.78 -0.87 -8.47
CA ILE A 198 5.44 -0.32 -7.27
C ILE A 198 6.64 -1.21 -6.88
N PRO A 199 7.60 -0.76 -6.05
CA PRO A 199 8.84 -1.50 -5.77
C PRO A 199 8.65 -2.71 -4.83
N TYR A 200 7.88 -3.70 -5.28
CA TYR A 200 7.52 -4.91 -4.54
C TYR A 200 8.15 -6.16 -5.14
N ARG A 201 8.73 -7.02 -4.29
CA ARG A 201 9.46 -8.23 -4.73
C ARG A 201 8.69 -9.55 -4.51
N GLY A 202 7.69 -9.58 -3.63
CA GLY A 202 6.86 -10.78 -3.42
C GLY A 202 7.53 -12.00 -2.76
N LEU A 203 8.73 -11.87 -2.22
CA LEU A 203 9.52 -12.99 -1.69
C LEU A 203 9.14 -13.46 -0.28
N GLY A 204 8.06 -12.94 0.32
CA GLY A 204 7.73 -13.19 1.73
C GLY A 204 8.79 -12.67 2.72
N SER A 205 9.65 -11.74 2.27
CA SER A 205 10.72 -11.16 3.09
C SER A 205 10.30 -9.89 3.83
N GLY A 206 9.16 -9.28 3.49
CA GLY A 206 8.83 -7.92 3.91
C GLY A 206 8.76 -7.74 5.43
N VAL A 207 8.04 -8.62 6.13
CA VAL A 207 7.96 -8.59 7.60
C VAL A 207 9.34 -8.77 8.25
N ARG A 208 10.17 -9.68 7.73
CA ARG A 208 11.54 -9.89 8.21
C ARG A 208 12.42 -8.66 7.96
N ARG A 209 12.27 -8.00 6.82
CA ARG A 209 12.98 -6.77 6.48
C ARG A 209 12.60 -5.62 7.40
N ILE A 210 11.31 -5.46 7.69
CA ILE A 210 10.83 -4.48 8.67
C ILE A 210 11.49 -4.73 10.03
N LEU A 211 11.46 -5.96 10.54
CA LEU A 211 12.07 -6.28 11.84
C LEU A 211 13.59 -6.12 11.86
N ALA A 212 14.28 -6.42 10.76
CA ALA A 212 15.72 -6.25 10.66
C ALA A 212 16.13 -4.77 10.65
N LEU A 213 15.35 -3.91 9.99
CA LEU A 213 15.62 -2.47 9.89
C LEU A 213 15.09 -1.69 11.08
N HIS A 214 13.96 -2.13 11.65
CA HIS A 214 13.23 -1.48 12.71
C HIS A 214 12.69 -2.51 13.71
N PRO A 215 13.54 -3.01 14.64
CA PRO A 215 13.16 -4.05 15.61
C PRO A 215 12.01 -3.65 16.55
N ALA A 216 11.83 -2.35 16.77
CA ALA A 216 10.73 -1.79 17.57
C ALA A 216 9.39 -1.75 16.80
N THR A 217 9.18 -2.63 15.83
CA THR A 217 7.88 -2.77 15.14
C THR A 217 7.09 -3.93 15.72
N ASP A 218 5.88 -3.62 16.16
CA ASP A 218 4.87 -4.59 16.54
C ASP A 218 3.90 -4.89 15.39
N PHE A 219 3.43 -6.13 15.39
CA PHE A 219 2.43 -6.63 14.46
C PHE A 219 1.28 -7.20 15.27
N LEU A 220 0.08 -6.66 15.11
CA LEU A 220 -1.11 -7.10 15.82
C LEU A 220 -2.15 -7.61 14.82
N ASN A 221 -2.62 -8.83 15.05
CA ASN A 221 -3.71 -9.44 14.32
C ASN A 221 -4.99 -9.35 15.15
N ASP A 222 -5.75 -8.28 14.97
CA ASP A 222 -7.04 -8.10 15.64
C ASP A 222 -8.11 -8.92 14.91
N VAL A 223 -8.38 -10.11 15.46
CA VAL A 223 -9.33 -11.06 14.87
C VAL A 223 -10.77 -10.58 15.00
N GLU A 224 -11.11 -9.88 16.08
CA GLU A 224 -12.46 -9.41 16.39
C GLU A 224 -12.79 -8.13 15.62
N GLY A 225 -11.87 -7.16 15.61
CA GLY A 225 -11.98 -5.95 14.78
C GLY A 225 -11.73 -6.20 13.29
N GLU A 226 -11.38 -7.45 12.93
CA GLU A 226 -11.05 -7.91 11.59
C GLU A 226 -10.01 -7.03 10.88
N GLN A 227 -8.90 -6.74 11.57
CA GLN A 227 -7.86 -5.83 11.11
C GLN A 227 -6.47 -6.37 11.40
N PHE A 228 -5.51 -5.94 10.60
CA PHE A 228 -4.09 -6.18 10.84
C PHE A 228 -3.35 -4.85 10.98
N ILE A 229 -2.59 -4.72 12.06
CA ILE A 229 -1.97 -3.46 12.48
C ILE A 229 -0.45 -3.65 12.48
N VAL A 230 0.25 -2.78 11.75
CA VAL A 230 1.70 -2.61 11.86
C VAL A 230 1.95 -1.35 12.66
N LYS A 231 2.57 -1.47 13.84
CA LYS A 231 2.83 -0.36 14.75
C LYS A 231 4.34 -0.18 14.94
N MET A 232 4.86 0.95 14.48
CA MET A 232 6.29 1.26 14.43
C MET A 232 6.59 2.37 15.45
N TYR A 233 7.18 2.02 16.59
CA TYR A 233 7.49 2.99 17.63
C TYR A 233 8.69 3.85 17.24
N ARG A 234 8.61 5.15 17.53
CA ARG A 234 9.79 6.03 17.42
C ARG A 234 10.84 5.60 18.44
N ALA A 235 12.10 5.70 18.07
CA ALA A 235 13.19 5.53 19.02
C ALA A 235 13.02 6.54 20.17
N ILE A 236 13.14 6.08 21.42
CA ILE A 236 13.12 6.98 22.59
C ILE A 236 14.31 7.91 22.43
N GLN A 237 14.06 9.17 22.08
CA GLN A 237 15.07 10.21 22.17
C GLN A 237 15.30 10.46 23.65
N ASN A 238 16.32 9.81 24.22
CA ASN A 238 16.92 10.29 25.45
C ASN A 238 17.51 11.67 25.12
N LYS A 239 16.72 12.72 25.33
CA LYS A 239 17.24 14.07 25.41
C LYS A 239 18.16 14.09 26.64
N ALA A 240 19.46 14.07 26.38
CA ALA A 240 20.46 14.51 27.35
C ALA A 240 20.28 16.00 27.64
#